data_AF-H2Z0U3-F1
#
_entry.id   AF-H2Z0U3-F1
#
_cell.length_a   1.000
_cell.length_b   1.000
_cell.length_c   1.000
_cell.angle_alpha   90.00
_cell.angle_beta   90.00
_cell.angle_gamma   90.00
#
_symmetry.space_group_name_H-M   'P 1'
#
loop_
_entity.id
_entity.type
_entity.pdbx_description
1 polymer ?
#
loop_
_entity_poly.entity_id
_entity_poly.type
_entity_poly.pdbx_seq_one_letter_code
_entity_poly.pdbx_strand_id
1 'polypeptide(L)'
;ILMWVLESDVQSWWPKENTTLTGNCRITYKPQAASTANVTVINQRIMNYILPWKPQRWQYFVWWSEENPWNLKHFGKRDPSLFPGFFNLTMTHRRDSDIFFPTWSKSSLFQEMEHATESVDELLRRKYYLALWEAKDCSPSRGNQIRMKFAVALVKAGLKYLKIGACFNNYSKVDIRRYMFYVVMVDGYHCRDYLNGQIWHALVNGLVPVVFGPYPDDVRSQLPYHSYIHAEEFSSPKELVGYINMVSRNKTLYREYFTWRESLDLDLDDALIRTHYPDTELRTREATGWSRLCERYRELVAARETRVISSLSDYVFNTESRECMGP
;
A
#
# COMPACT_ATOMS: atom_id res chain seq x y z
N ILE A 1 5.60 22.59 5.64
CA ILE A 1 5.68 21.59 4.56
C ILE A 1 4.72 22.06 3.47
N LEU A 2 5.27 22.36 2.30
CA LEU A 2 4.50 22.68 1.10
C LEU A 2 4.19 21.39 0.35
N MET A 3 2.92 21.14 0.13
CA MET A 3 2.40 20.05 -0.68
C MET A 3 2.24 20.55 -2.12
N TRP A 4 3.25 20.30 -2.97
CA TRP A 4 3.19 20.61 -4.39
C TRP A 4 2.51 19.43 -5.10
N VAL A 5 1.22 19.59 -5.37
CA VAL A 5 0.33 18.57 -5.97
C VAL A 5 -0.70 19.26 -6.88
N LEU A 6 -1.40 18.50 -7.72
CA LEU A 6 -2.59 19.02 -8.40
C LEU A 6 -3.73 19.15 -7.39
N GLU A 7 -4.49 20.23 -7.46
CA GLU A 7 -5.65 20.44 -6.59
C GLU A 7 -6.69 19.31 -6.73
N SER A 8 -6.87 18.78 -7.95
CA SER A 8 -7.73 17.64 -8.23
C SER A 8 -7.26 16.31 -7.62
N ASP A 9 -5.99 16.22 -7.22
CA ASP A 9 -5.41 15.01 -6.62
C ASP A 9 -5.51 15.01 -5.09
N VAL A 10 -5.88 16.13 -4.45
CA VAL A 10 -5.97 16.23 -2.99
C VAL A 10 -7.07 15.31 -2.47
N GLN A 11 -6.66 14.29 -1.71
CA GLN A 11 -7.58 13.30 -1.13
C GLN A 11 -8.22 13.83 0.16
N SER A 12 -9.44 13.40 0.44
CA SER A 12 -10.20 13.81 1.63
C SER A 12 -9.52 13.43 2.95
N TRP A 13 -8.71 12.37 2.95
CA TRP A 13 -7.96 11.88 4.10
C TRP A 13 -6.57 12.52 4.26
N TRP A 14 -6.12 13.37 3.33
CA TRP A 14 -4.85 14.11 3.50
C TRP A 14 -5.01 15.24 4.55
N PRO A 15 -3.90 15.70 5.17
CA PRO A 15 -3.94 16.84 6.07
C PRO A 15 -4.54 18.07 5.38
N LYS A 16 -5.41 18.79 6.08
CA LYS A 16 -6.03 20.02 5.56
C LYS A 16 -5.02 21.16 5.56
N GLU A 17 -5.33 22.22 4.82
CA GLU A 17 -4.57 23.48 4.87
C GLU A 17 -4.41 23.93 6.33
N ASN A 18 -3.21 24.37 6.70
CA ASN A 18 -2.85 24.82 8.04
C ASN A 18 -2.89 23.76 9.15
N THR A 19 -3.10 22.47 8.84
CA THR A 19 -2.96 21.40 9.83
C THR A 19 -1.53 21.41 10.40
N THR A 20 -1.45 21.34 11.73
CA THR A 20 -0.19 21.16 12.46
C THR A 20 0.00 19.67 12.74
N LEU A 21 1.07 19.10 12.19
CA LEU A 21 1.47 17.71 12.42
C LEU A 21 2.22 17.57 13.75
N THR A 22 2.35 16.33 14.23
CA THR A 22 3.27 15.97 15.30
C THR A 22 4.68 16.50 14.96
N GLY A 23 5.34 17.15 15.93
CA GLY A 23 6.61 17.84 15.68
C GLY A 23 6.50 19.27 15.17
N ASN A 24 5.31 19.89 15.25
CA ASN A 24 5.04 21.31 14.93
C ASN A 24 5.32 21.72 13.47
N CYS A 25 5.26 20.78 12.53
CA CYS A 25 5.27 21.11 11.11
C CYS A 25 3.86 21.51 10.65
N ARG A 26 3.76 22.63 9.92
CA ARG A 26 2.48 23.10 9.37
C ARG A 26 2.37 22.78 7.88
N ILE A 27 1.22 22.27 7.45
CA ILE A 27 0.93 21.94 6.05
C ILE A 27 0.38 23.16 5.31
N THR A 28 0.82 23.35 4.06
CA THR A 28 0.20 24.28 3.12
C THR A 28 0.20 23.72 1.71
N TYR A 29 -0.85 24.00 0.95
CA TYR A 29 -0.98 23.69 -0.49
C TYR A 29 -0.82 24.95 -1.35
N LYS A 30 -0.54 26.10 -0.74
CA LYS A 30 -0.46 27.39 -1.44
C LYS A 30 0.87 27.53 -2.20
N PRO A 31 0.84 27.70 -3.54
CA PRO A 31 2.07 27.81 -4.33
C PRO A 31 3.00 28.96 -3.90
N GLN A 32 2.44 30.02 -3.31
CA GLN A 32 3.20 31.18 -2.82
C GLN A 32 4.18 30.84 -1.69
N ALA A 33 4.00 29.69 -1.02
CA ALA A 33 4.93 29.22 0.00
C ALA A 33 6.20 28.58 -0.59
N ALA A 34 6.33 28.46 -1.92
CA ALA A 34 7.48 27.83 -2.58
C ALA A 34 8.84 28.41 -2.16
N SER A 35 8.91 29.71 -1.85
CA SER A 35 10.15 30.38 -1.45
C SER A 35 10.37 30.45 0.06
N THR A 36 9.44 29.97 0.88
CA THR A 36 9.49 30.09 2.35
C THR A 36 9.34 28.74 3.06
N ALA A 37 8.82 27.72 2.38
CA ALA A 37 8.66 26.39 2.94
C ALA A 37 10.02 25.71 3.19
N ASN A 38 10.24 25.15 4.39
CA ASN A 38 11.46 24.38 4.66
C ASN A 38 11.52 23.04 3.93
N VAL A 39 10.34 22.47 3.66
CA VAL A 39 10.18 21.18 2.98
C VAL A 39 9.13 21.35 1.89
N THR A 40 9.48 20.97 0.67
CA THR A 40 8.59 20.91 -0.48
C THR A 40 8.43 19.46 -0.91
N VAL A 41 7.21 18.94 -0.80
CA VAL A 41 6.87 17.61 -1.30
C VAL A 41 6.35 17.74 -2.71
N ILE A 42 6.94 17.01 -3.65
CA ILE A 42 6.53 16.99 -5.05
C ILE A 42 6.02 15.60 -5.38
N ASN A 43 4.73 15.52 -5.71
CA ASN A 43 4.15 14.28 -6.19
C ASN A 43 4.62 13.96 -7.62
N GLN A 44 4.86 12.68 -7.89
CA GLN A 44 5.26 12.16 -9.20
C GLN A 44 4.42 12.69 -10.38
N ARG A 45 3.12 12.94 -10.17
CA ARG A 45 2.17 13.29 -11.24
C ARG A 45 2.46 14.67 -11.84
N ILE A 46 3.09 15.54 -11.06
CA ILE A 46 3.37 16.91 -11.47
C ILE A 46 4.82 17.18 -11.84
N MET A 47 5.68 16.16 -11.82
CA MET A 47 7.11 16.31 -12.10
C MET A 47 7.37 17.02 -13.44
N ASN A 48 6.53 16.85 -14.46
CA ASN A 48 6.70 17.55 -15.73
C ASN A 48 6.48 19.06 -15.70
N TYR A 49 5.72 19.56 -14.73
CA TYR A 49 5.31 20.96 -14.66
C TYR A 49 6.21 21.79 -13.75
N ILE A 50 7.14 21.17 -13.04
CA ILE A 50 8.01 21.86 -12.09
C ILE A 50 9.31 22.37 -12.72
N LEU A 51 9.68 21.95 -13.93
CA LEU A 51 10.85 22.49 -14.61
C LEU A 51 10.53 23.90 -15.16
N PRO A 52 11.38 24.91 -14.95
CA PRO A 52 12.79 24.84 -14.53
C PRO A 52 13.05 25.25 -13.06
N TRP A 53 12.17 24.92 -12.11
CA TRP A 53 12.39 25.24 -10.69
C TRP A 53 13.78 24.74 -10.25
N LYS A 54 14.61 25.63 -9.72
CA LYS A 54 15.90 25.27 -9.14
C LYS A 54 15.76 25.14 -7.62
N PRO A 55 16.11 23.97 -7.04
CA PRO A 55 16.13 23.79 -5.60
C PRO A 55 16.96 24.85 -4.89
N GLN A 56 16.41 25.46 -3.84
CA GLN A 56 17.19 26.34 -2.95
C GLN A 56 17.99 25.49 -1.97
N ARG A 57 19.26 25.86 -1.71
CA ARG A 57 20.18 25.06 -0.87
C ARG A 57 19.71 24.84 0.58
N TRP A 58 18.77 25.64 1.08
CA TRP A 58 18.25 25.57 2.44
C TRP A 58 16.92 24.80 2.55
N GLN A 59 16.29 24.45 1.42
CA GLN A 59 15.04 23.70 1.38
C GLN A 59 15.31 22.21 1.16
N TYR A 60 14.46 21.36 1.72
CA TYR A 60 14.43 19.93 1.41
C TYR A 60 13.32 19.64 0.41
N PHE A 61 13.68 19.06 -0.72
CA PHE A 61 12.77 18.57 -1.74
C PHE A 61 12.54 17.08 -1.55
N VAL A 62 11.28 16.70 -1.40
CA VAL A 62 10.86 15.31 -1.19
C VAL A 62 10.18 14.82 -2.46
N TRP A 63 10.69 13.75 -3.03
CA TRP A 63 10.01 13.05 -4.11
C TRP A 63 8.97 12.11 -3.50
N TRP A 64 7.71 12.27 -3.89
CA TRP A 64 6.62 11.45 -3.42
C TRP A 64 6.02 10.61 -4.54
N SER A 65 5.98 9.29 -4.31
CA SER A 65 5.37 8.33 -5.22
C SER A 65 4.62 7.23 -4.48
N GLU A 66 3.40 6.96 -4.93
CA GLU A 66 2.56 5.82 -4.49
C GLU A 66 2.43 4.76 -5.61
N GLU A 67 3.05 4.99 -6.76
CA GLU A 67 2.95 4.13 -7.93
C GLU A 67 4.01 3.03 -7.92
N ASN A 68 3.70 1.90 -8.58
CA ASN A 68 4.68 0.84 -8.72
C ASN A 68 5.80 1.21 -9.73
N PRO A 69 7.03 0.73 -9.52
CA PRO A 69 8.19 1.04 -10.38
C PRO A 69 7.99 0.76 -11.87
N TRP A 70 7.29 -0.31 -12.23
CA TRP A 70 7.04 -0.66 -13.64
C TRP A 70 6.17 0.39 -14.31
N ASN A 71 5.06 0.77 -13.68
CA ASN A 71 4.19 1.83 -14.18
C ASN A 71 4.91 3.18 -14.26
N LEU A 72 5.73 3.53 -13.26
CA LEU A 72 6.53 4.76 -13.28
C LEU A 72 7.49 4.84 -14.47
N LYS A 73 8.10 3.71 -14.85
CA LYS A 73 9.05 3.64 -15.96
C LYS A 73 8.38 3.68 -17.33
N HIS A 74 7.22 3.03 -17.46
CA HIS A 74 6.60 2.78 -18.76
C HIS A 74 5.38 3.67 -19.07
N PHE A 75 4.75 4.28 -18.07
CA PHE A 75 3.58 5.13 -18.26
C PHE A 75 3.80 6.59 -17.84
N GLY A 76 3.57 7.47 -18.83
CA GLY A 76 3.64 8.93 -18.67
C GLY A 76 5.07 9.48 -18.71
N LYS A 77 5.18 10.82 -18.74
CA LYS A 77 6.47 11.52 -18.67
C LYS A 77 6.97 11.63 -17.22
N ARG A 78 6.89 10.56 -16.43
CA ARG A 78 7.15 10.61 -14.97
C ARG A 78 8.56 10.13 -14.62
N ASP A 79 9.46 10.14 -15.60
CA ASP A 79 10.77 9.52 -15.48
C ASP A 79 11.64 10.24 -14.42
N PRO A 80 11.98 9.55 -13.31
CA PRO A 80 12.91 10.05 -12.31
C PRO A 80 14.26 10.51 -12.88
N SER A 81 14.67 10.02 -14.06
CA SER A 81 15.95 10.35 -14.70
C SER A 81 16.07 11.83 -15.07
N LEU A 82 14.94 12.54 -15.20
CA LEU A 82 14.89 13.96 -15.53
C LEU A 82 15.24 14.88 -14.34
N PHE A 83 15.42 14.32 -13.14
CA PHE A 83 15.63 15.06 -11.90
C PHE A 83 16.94 14.69 -11.17
N PRO A 84 18.10 14.61 -11.87
CA PRO A 84 19.35 14.26 -11.23
C PRO A 84 19.75 15.33 -10.23
N GLY A 85 20.03 14.92 -9.00
CA GLY A 85 20.46 15.85 -7.95
C GLY A 85 19.38 16.86 -7.49
N PHE A 86 18.10 16.63 -7.80
CA PHE A 86 17.03 17.56 -7.45
C PHE A 86 16.47 17.31 -6.05
N PHE A 87 16.24 16.04 -5.71
CA PHE A 87 15.55 15.64 -4.48
C PHE A 87 16.53 15.32 -3.37
N ASN A 88 16.13 15.61 -2.14
CA ASN A 88 16.87 15.28 -0.93
C ASN A 88 16.37 13.97 -0.30
N LEU A 89 15.06 13.70 -0.39
CA LEU A 89 14.38 12.60 0.32
C LEU A 89 13.39 11.88 -0.59
N THR A 90 13.21 10.58 -0.35
CA THR A 90 12.15 9.76 -0.95
C THR A 90 11.01 9.54 0.04
N MET A 91 9.78 9.57 -0.47
CA MET A 91 8.59 9.25 0.31
C MET A 91 7.73 8.30 -0.51
N THR A 92 7.70 7.02 -0.13
CA THR A 92 7.07 5.96 -0.95
C THR A 92 6.53 4.80 -0.10
N HIS A 93 5.83 3.87 -0.73
CA HIS A 93 5.42 2.60 -0.12
C HIS A 93 6.59 1.67 0.27
N ARG A 94 7.82 1.94 -0.15
CA ARG A 94 8.97 1.10 0.22
C ARG A 94 9.46 1.37 1.63
N ARG A 95 9.74 0.31 2.37
CA ARG A 95 10.30 0.37 3.73
C ARG A 95 11.74 0.91 3.73
N ASP A 96 12.46 0.88 2.61
CA ASP A 96 13.78 1.52 2.51
C ASP A 96 13.74 2.99 2.06
N SER A 97 12.56 3.59 1.93
CA SER A 97 12.43 5.04 1.70
C SER A 97 12.75 5.86 2.95
N ASP A 98 13.18 7.12 2.74
CA ASP A 98 13.46 8.02 3.86
C ASP A 98 12.20 8.31 4.69
N ILE A 99 11.05 8.35 4.03
CA ILE A 99 9.73 8.47 4.62
C ILE A 99 8.86 7.33 4.09
N PHE A 100 8.70 6.29 4.90
CA PHE A 100 7.76 5.22 4.61
C PHE A 100 6.32 5.74 4.65
N PHE A 101 5.68 5.66 3.48
CA PHE A 101 4.33 6.11 3.21
C PHE A 101 3.55 4.97 2.56
N PRO A 102 3.18 3.93 3.34
CA PRO A 102 2.30 2.88 2.84
C PRO A 102 0.89 3.44 2.68
N THR A 103 0.05 2.74 1.90
CA THR A 103 -1.37 3.09 1.75
C THR A 103 -2.12 3.05 3.10
N TRP A 104 -1.66 2.22 4.04
CA TRP A 104 -2.19 2.06 5.39
C TRP A 104 -1.10 1.48 6.30
N SER A 105 -1.24 1.58 7.63
CA SER A 105 -0.34 0.92 8.58
C SER A 105 -1.09 -0.10 9.44
N LYS A 106 -0.39 -1.15 9.90
CA LYS A 106 -0.97 -2.11 10.83
C LYS A 106 -1.49 -1.44 12.10
N SER A 107 -0.75 -0.48 12.65
CA SER A 107 -1.20 0.32 13.79
C SER A 107 -2.51 1.08 13.52
N SER A 108 -2.67 1.69 12.34
CA SER A 108 -3.95 2.33 12.00
C SER A 108 -5.07 1.32 11.87
N LEU A 109 -4.79 0.08 11.42
CA LEU A 109 -5.81 -0.98 11.29
C LEU A 109 -6.39 -1.34 12.65
N PHE A 110 -5.51 -1.57 13.62
CA PHE A 110 -5.91 -1.90 14.98
C PHE A 110 -6.70 -0.76 15.60
N GLN A 111 -6.24 0.48 15.45
CA GLN A 111 -6.96 1.67 15.93
C GLN A 111 -8.36 1.80 15.31
N GLU A 112 -8.51 1.55 14.00
CA GLU A 112 -9.85 1.59 13.37
C GLU A 112 -10.74 0.47 13.91
N MET A 113 -10.19 -0.72 14.17
CA MET A 113 -10.93 -1.86 14.69
C MET A 113 -11.28 -1.74 16.18
N GLU A 114 -10.54 -0.97 16.98
CA GLU A 114 -10.93 -0.62 18.37
C GLU A 114 -12.28 0.13 18.43
N HIS A 115 -12.62 0.85 17.37
CA HIS A 115 -13.89 1.57 17.25
C HIS A 115 -14.99 0.75 16.54
N ALA A 116 -14.69 -0.46 16.09
CA ALA A 116 -15.67 -1.32 15.45
C ALA A 116 -16.68 -1.84 16.48
N THR A 117 -17.96 -1.65 16.20
CA THR A 117 -19.06 -2.08 17.10
C THR A 117 -19.53 -3.51 16.84
N GLU A 118 -19.17 -4.08 15.69
CA GLU A 118 -19.60 -5.42 15.27
C GLU A 118 -18.63 -6.49 15.77
N SER A 119 -19.16 -7.47 16.50
CA SER A 119 -18.41 -8.64 16.97
C SER A 119 -18.04 -9.58 15.80
N VAL A 120 -17.02 -10.42 16.01
CA VAL A 120 -16.66 -11.45 15.01
C VAL A 120 -17.84 -12.39 14.74
N ASP A 121 -18.61 -12.78 15.74
CA ASP A 121 -19.81 -13.61 15.56
C ASP A 121 -20.85 -12.98 14.62
N GLU A 122 -21.06 -11.66 14.71
CA GLU A 122 -21.97 -10.94 13.83
C GLU A 122 -21.43 -10.85 12.40
N LEU A 123 -20.14 -10.59 12.23
CA LEU A 123 -19.48 -10.60 10.91
C LEU A 123 -19.66 -11.95 10.23
N LEU A 124 -19.40 -13.04 10.97
CA LEU A 124 -19.46 -14.40 10.47
C LEU A 124 -20.89 -14.81 10.06
N ARG A 125 -21.92 -14.37 10.79
CA ARG A 125 -23.34 -14.65 10.45
C ARG A 125 -23.78 -14.03 9.13
N ARG A 126 -23.14 -12.94 8.69
CA ARG A 126 -23.47 -12.24 7.43
C ARG A 126 -22.83 -12.89 6.20
N LYS A 127 -21.88 -13.80 6.39
CA LYS A 127 -21.12 -14.41 5.30
C LYS A 127 -21.96 -15.43 4.54
N TYR A 128 -22.18 -15.16 3.26
CA TYR A 128 -23.01 -15.96 2.37
C TYR A 128 -22.35 -16.23 1.03
N TYR A 129 -21.70 -15.22 0.45
CA TYR A 129 -21.02 -15.36 -0.84
C TYR A 129 -19.56 -15.76 -0.64
N LEU A 130 -19.03 -16.57 -1.55
CA LEU A 130 -17.67 -17.11 -1.41
C LEU A 130 -16.62 -16.01 -1.52
N ALA A 131 -16.47 -15.42 -2.70
CA ALA A 131 -15.39 -14.47 -2.95
C ALA A 131 -15.80 -13.39 -3.97
N LEU A 132 -15.10 -12.26 -3.93
CA LEU A 132 -15.20 -11.20 -4.93
C LEU A 132 -13.82 -10.69 -5.31
N TRP A 133 -13.71 -10.13 -6.52
CA TRP A 133 -12.58 -9.34 -6.97
C TRP A 133 -13.07 -8.08 -7.66
N GLU A 134 -12.55 -6.93 -7.26
CA GLU A 134 -12.76 -5.67 -7.96
C GLU A 134 -11.48 -5.27 -8.72
N ALA A 135 -11.57 -5.05 -10.03
CA ALA A 135 -10.45 -4.59 -10.84
C ALA A 135 -10.83 -3.32 -11.61
N LYS A 136 -10.19 -2.20 -11.25
CA LYS A 136 -10.42 -0.89 -11.88
C LYS A 136 -9.40 -0.55 -12.96
N ASP A 137 -8.18 -1.06 -12.83
CA ASP A 137 -7.12 -0.86 -13.83
C ASP A 137 -6.79 -2.18 -14.54
N CYS A 138 -6.74 -2.11 -15.85
CA CYS A 138 -6.35 -3.20 -16.75
C CYS A 138 -5.62 -2.60 -17.95
N SER A 139 -4.96 -1.46 -17.73
CA SER A 139 -3.92 -0.96 -18.62
C SER A 139 -2.95 -2.09 -18.96
N PRO A 140 -2.30 -2.06 -20.13
CA PRO A 140 -1.44 -3.15 -20.61
C PRO A 140 -0.09 -3.20 -19.86
N SER A 141 -0.10 -3.07 -18.53
CA SER A 141 1.07 -3.24 -17.67
C SER A 141 1.41 -4.71 -17.49
N ARG A 142 2.67 -4.99 -17.16
CA ARG A 142 3.13 -6.35 -16.86
C ARG A 142 2.31 -7.00 -15.74
N GLY A 143 2.17 -6.34 -14.59
CA GLY A 143 1.42 -6.90 -13.46
C GLY A 143 -0.07 -7.07 -13.77
N ASN A 144 -0.67 -6.18 -14.57
CA ASN A 144 -2.04 -6.37 -15.05
C ASN A 144 -2.19 -7.65 -15.89
N GLN A 145 -1.24 -7.93 -16.79
CA GLN A 145 -1.26 -9.17 -17.56
C GLN A 145 -1.12 -10.41 -16.66
N ILE A 146 -0.25 -10.36 -15.66
CA ILE A 146 -0.02 -11.47 -14.72
C ILE A 146 -1.28 -11.75 -13.89
N ARG A 147 -1.85 -10.73 -13.23
CA ARG A 147 -3.06 -10.92 -12.41
C ARG A 147 -4.27 -11.35 -13.22
N MET A 148 -4.42 -10.88 -14.46
CA MET A 148 -5.51 -11.32 -15.34
C MET A 148 -5.34 -12.78 -15.77
N LYS A 149 -4.10 -13.22 -16.06
CA LYS A 149 -3.82 -14.64 -16.33
C LYS A 149 -4.11 -15.51 -15.10
N PHE A 150 -3.72 -15.06 -13.91
CA PHE A 150 -3.99 -15.78 -12.67
C PHE A 150 -5.50 -15.86 -12.37
N ALA A 151 -6.24 -14.77 -12.59
CA ALA A 151 -7.70 -14.75 -12.48
C ALA A 151 -8.37 -15.80 -13.39
N VAL A 152 -7.91 -15.94 -14.64
CA VAL A 152 -8.38 -17.00 -15.54
C VAL A 152 -8.04 -18.39 -15.00
N ALA A 153 -6.84 -18.57 -14.44
CA ALA A 153 -6.42 -19.83 -13.83
C ALA A 153 -7.28 -20.21 -12.60
N LEU A 154 -7.65 -19.25 -11.75
CA LEU A 154 -8.56 -19.46 -10.63
C LEU A 154 -9.94 -19.92 -11.09
N VAL A 155 -10.50 -19.30 -12.13
CA VAL A 155 -11.79 -19.73 -12.72
C VAL A 155 -11.68 -21.16 -13.26
N LYS A 156 -10.60 -21.47 -14.01
CA LYS A 156 -10.35 -22.83 -14.53
C LYS A 156 -10.18 -23.87 -13.42
N ALA A 157 -9.58 -23.47 -12.29
CA ALA A 157 -9.46 -24.29 -11.09
C ALA A 157 -10.78 -24.48 -10.33
N GLY A 158 -11.84 -23.78 -10.72
CA GLY A 158 -13.19 -23.92 -10.16
C GLY A 158 -13.58 -22.86 -9.13
N LEU A 159 -12.81 -21.78 -8.96
CA LEU A 159 -13.19 -20.69 -8.08
C LEU A 159 -14.44 -19.98 -8.62
N LYS A 160 -15.50 -19.96 -7.82
CA LYS A 160 -16.71 -19.17 -8.09
C LYS A 160 -16.64 -17.88 -7.30
N TYR A 161 -16.41 -16.77 -8.00
CA TYR A 161 -16.28 -15.46 -7.37
C TYR A 161 -16.84 -14.36 -8.27
N LEU A 162 -17.36 -13.30 -7.64
CA LEU A 162 -17.86 -12.13 -8.35
C LEU A 162 -16.68 -11.31 -8.89
N LYS A 163 -16.76 -10.86 -10.14
CA LYS A 163 -15.79 -9.95 -10.75
C LYS A 163 -16.49 -8.64 -11.09
N ILE A 164 -16.04 -7.54 -10.50
CA ILE A 164 -16.59 -6.18 -10.68
C ILE A 164 -15.48 -5.17 -11.02
N GLY A 165 -15.87 -4.00 -11.48
CA GLY A 165 -14.99 -2.91 -11.89
C GLY A 165 -14.88 -2.76 -13.40
N ALA A 166 -14.12 -1.74 -13.82
CA ALA A 166 -14.01 -1.31 -15.21
C ALA A 166 -13.50 -2.44 -16.13
N CYS A 167 -12.61 -3.29 -15.61
CA CYS A 167 -12.00 -4.38 -16.38
C CYS A 167 -12.95 -5.50 -16.76
N PHE A 168 -14.13 -5.55 -16.13
CA PHE A 168 -15.19 -6.52 -16.45
C PHE A 168 -16.46 -5.85 -16.96
N ASN A 169 -16.44 -4.52 -17.17
CA ASN A 169 -17.63 -3.72 -17.47
C ASN A 169 -18.81 -4.03 -16.52
N ASN A 170 -18.51 -4.24 -15.22
CA ASN A 170 -19.48 -4.63 -14.23
C ASN A 170 -19.40 -3.70 -13.01
N TYR A 171 -20.28 -2.71 -12.95
CA TYR A 171 -20.31 -1.68 -11.90
C TYR A 171 -21.38 -1.96 -10.83
N SER A 172 -21.70 -3.24 -10.62
CA SER A 172 -22.67 -3.66 -9.62
C SER A 172 -22.27 -3.16 -8.23
N LYS A 173 -23.18 -2.43 -7.57
CA LYS A 173 -23.02 -2.03 -6.16
C LYS A 173 -23.41 -3.22 -5.29
N VAL A 174 -22.43 -3.81 -4.60
CA VAL A 174 -22.63 -4.99 -3.75
C VAL A 174 -22.25 -4.68 -2.31
N ASP A 175 -22.97 -5.25 -1.36
CA ASP A 175 -22.54 -5.26 0.04
C ASP A 175 -21.44 -6.30 0.23
N ILE A 176 -20.19 -5.85 0.14
CA ILE A 176 -19.02 -6.72 0.22
C ILE A 176 -18.95 -7.48 1.55
N ARG A 177 -19.55 -6.97 2.62
CA ARG A 177 -19.53 -7.60 3.95
C ARG A 177 -20.22 -8.96 3.96
N ARG A 178 -21.02 -9.29 2.94
CA ARG A 178 -21.64 -10.61 2.73
C ARG A 178 -20.71 -11.65 2.11
N TYR A 179 -19.52 -11.26 1.66
CA TYR A 179 -18.54 -12.17 1.08
C TYR A 179 -17.53 -12.63 2.13
N MET A 180 -17.06 -13.87 2.01
CA MET A 180 -16.02 -14.42 2.89
C MET A 180 -14.65 -13.89 2.50
N PHE A 181 -14.32 -13.96 1.21
CA PHE A 181 -13.00 -13.61 0.70
C PHE A 181 -13.03 -12.40 -0.23
N TYR A 182 -12.03 -11.53 -0.09
CA TYR A 182 -11.71 -10.52 -1.09
C TYR A 182 -10.45 -10.96 -1.82
N VAL A 183 -10.54 -11.29 -3.10
CA VAL A 183 -9.35 -11.61 -3.90
C VAL A 183 -8.64 -10.31 -4.22
N VAL A 184 -7.42 -10.14 -3.73
CA VAL A 184 -6.61 -8.94 -3.90
C VAL A 184 -5.40 -9.29 -4.76
N MET A 185 -5.40 -8.81 -6.00
CA MET A 185 -4.31 -9.05 -6.95
C MET A 185 -3.70 -7.72 -7.38
N VAL A 186 -2.45 -7.49 -7.01
CA VAL A 186 -1.78 -6.20 -7.24
C VAL A 186 -1.29 -6.07 -8.67
N ASP A 187 -1.19 -4.84 -9.15
CA ASP A 187 -0.65 -4.46 -10.46
C ASP A 187 0.87 -4.20 -10.42
N GLY A 188 1.45 -3.94 -9.24
CA GLY A 188 2.90 -3.98 -9.01
C GLY A 188 3.38 -5.38 -8.61
N TYR A 189 3.28 -6.35 -9.52
CA TYR A 189 3.66 -7.75 -9.26
C TYR A 189 5.14 -7.87 -8.88
N HIS A 190 5.43 -8.44 -7.71
CA HIS A 190 6.76 -8.64 -7.12
C HIS A 190 7.61 -7.37 -7.03
N CYS A 191 6.95 -6.20 -6.94
CA CYS A 191 7.58 -4.93 -6.63
C CYS A 191 7.71 -4.79 -5.11
N ARG A 192 8.90 -4.38 -4.65
CA ARG A 192 9.24 -4.36 -3.23
C ARG A 192 8.22 -3.55 -2.42
N ASP A 193 7.70 -4.15 -1.36
CA ASP A 193 6.78 -3.55 -0.39
C ASP A 193 5.45 -3.03 -0.98
N TYR A 194 5.16 -3.32 -2.25
CA TYR A 194 3.98 -2.76 -2.93
C TYR A 194 2.71 -3.52 -2.54
N LEU A 195 1.95 -2.95 -1.60
CA LEU A 195 0.64 -3.45 -1.18
C LEU A 195 -0.49 -2.58 -1.70
N ASN A 196 -1.64 -3.21 -1.97
CA ASN A 196 -2.82 -2.53 -2.48
C ASN A 196 -3.81 -2.19 -1.35
N GLY A 197 -4.44 -1.01 -1.41
CA GLY A 197 -5.47 -0.57 -0.46
C GLY A 197 -6.71 -1.48 -0.38
N GLN A 198 -6.93 -2.37 -1.36
CA GLN A 198 -7.96 -3.41 -1.28
C GLN A 198 -7.75 -4.39 -0.14
N ILE A 199 -6.51 -4.60 0.31
CA ILE A 199 -6.21 -5.44 1.48
C ILE A 199 -6.84 -4.81 2.72
N TRP A 200 -6.54 -3.54 2.99
CA TRP A 200 -7.14 -2.77 4.08
C TRP A 200 -8.66 -2.79 4.02
N HIS A 201 -9.20 -2.51 2.83
CA HIS A 201 -10.64 -2.48 2.59
C HIS A 201 -11.30 -3.83 2.92
N ALA A 202 -10.64 -4.95 2.62
CA ALA A 202 -11.12 -6.28 2.99
C ALA A 202 -11.13 -6.48 4.51
N LEU A 203 -10.01 -6.20 5.18
CA LEU A 203 -9.82 -6.42 6.61
C LEU A 203 -10.81 -5.60 7.46
N VAL A 204 -10.93 -4.30 7.18
CA VAL A 204 -11.87 -3.39 7.86
C VAL A 204 -13.31 -3.89 7.74
N ASN A 205 -13.71 -4.33 6.54
CA ASN A 205 -15.05 -4.84 6.27
C ASN A 205 -15.27 -6.30 6.72
N GLY A 206 -14.28 -6.91 7.37
CA GLY A 206 -14.37 -8.25 7.94
C GLY A 206 -14.39 -9.37 6.88
N LEU A 207 -13.69 -9.17 5.76
CA LEU A 207 -13.39 -10.22 4.78
C LEU A 207 -11.96 -10.71 4.98
N VAL A 208 -11.69 -11.95 4.61
CA VAL A 208 -10.33 -12.49 4.55
C VAL A 208 -9.73 -12.19 3.17
N PRO A 209 -8.68 -11.38 3.06
CA PRO A 209 -8.03 -11.14 1.77
C PRO A 209 -7.29 -12.39 1.29
N VAL A 210 -7.46 -12.72 0.00
CA VAL A 210 -6.65 -13.70 -0.74
C VAL A 210 -5.67 -12.90 -1.58
N VAL A 211 -4.42 -12.79 -1.14
CA VAL A 211 -3.42 -11.85 -1.66
C VAL A 211 -2.56 -12.54 -2.73
N PHE A 212 -2.39 -11.91 -3.88
CA PHE A 212 -1.53 -12.38 -4.96
C PHE A 212 -0.70 -11.20 -5.52
N GLY A 213 0.60 -11.42 -5.66
CA GLY A 213 1.51 -10.52 -6.36
C GLY A 213 2.49 -9.73 -5.51
N PRO A 214 2.25 -9.32 -4.25
CA PRO A 214 3.34 -8.88 -3.38
C PRO A 214 4.17 -10.07 -2.89
N TYR A 215 5.42 -9.85 -2.48
CA TYR A 215 6.19 -10.93 -1.85
C TYR A 215 5.59 -11.33 -0.49
N PRO A 216 5.62 -12.62 -0.11
CA PRO A 216 5.10 -13.06 1.18
C PRO A 216 5.63 -12.26 2.37
N ASP A 217 6.93 -11.94 2.40
CA ASP A 217 7.54 -11.18 3.51
C ASP A 217 7.08 -9.72 3.56
N ASP A 218 6.76 -9.11 2.42
CA ASP A 218 6.18 -7.77 2.35
C ASP A 218 4.76 -7.77 2.92
N VAL A 219 4.00 -8.85 2.72
CA VAL A 219 2.67 -9.01 3.30
C VAL A 219 2.76 -9.31 4.80
N ARG A 220 3.60 -10.27 5.22
CA ARG A 220 3.80 -10.64 6.65
C ARG A 220 4.25 -9.46 7.50
N SER A 221 5.11 -8.60 6.97
CA SER A 221 5.63 -7.44 7.70
C SER A 221 4.61 -6.33 7.94
N GLN A 222 3.50 -6.34 7.20
CA GLN A 222 2.54 -5.23 7.17
C GLN A 222 1.12 -5.63 7.59
N LEU A 223 0.75 -6.91 7.51
CA LEU A 223 -0.57 -7.41 7.90
C LEU A 223 -0.57 -8.03 9.31
N PRO A 224 -1.74 -8.06 9.99
CA PRO A 224 -1.89 -8.84 11.21
C PRO A 224 -1.58 -10.33 10.98
N TYR A 225 -1.08 -10.98 12.01
CA TYR A 225 -0.79 -12.41 11.99
C TYR A 225 -2.03 -13.23 11.63
N HIS A 226 -1.87 -14.19 10.71
CA HIS A 226 -2.93 -15.09 10.27
C HIS A 226 -4.21 -14.39 9.76
N SER A 227 -4.11 -13.17 9.22
CA SER A 227 -5.28 -12.40 8.76
C SER A 227 -5.64 -12.56 7.28
N TYR A 228 -4.87 -13.33 6.52
CA TYR A 228 -4.97 -13.42 5.06
C TYR A 228 -4.51 -14.79 4.52
N ILE A 229 -4.87 -15.08 3.27
CA ILE A 229 -4.38 -16.24 2.52
C ILE A 229 -3.41 -15.73 1.44
N HIS A 230 -2.15 -16.15 1.47
CA HIS A 230 -1.20 -15.82 0.40
C HIS A 230 -1.34 -16.82 -0.75
N ALA A 231 -1.75 -16.35 -1.93
CA ALA A 231 -2.03 -17.20 -3.07
C ALA A 231 -0.80 -17.97 -3.59
N GLU A 232 0.39 -17.38 -3.45
CA GLU A 232 1.65 -17.93 -3.97
C GLU A 232 2.34 -18.90 -2.99
N GLU A 233 1.75 -19.14 -1.81
CA GLU A 233 2.18 -20.23 -0.91
C GLU A 233 1.62 -21.61 -1.33
N PHE A 234 0.70 -21.64 -2.30
CA PHE A 234 0.12 -22.86 -2.84
C PHE A 234 0.87 -23.28 -4.11
N SER A 235 1.07 -24.59 -4.29
CA SER A 235 1.78 -25.14 -5.46
C SER A 235 1.01 -24.94 -6.78
N SER A 236 -0.30 -24.71 -6.71
CA SER A 236 -1.13 -24.47 -7.89
C SER A 236 -2.43 -23.70 -7.57
N PRO A 237 -3.04 -23.05 -8.58
CA PRO A 237 -4.38 -22.46 -8.44
C PRO A 237 -5.43 -23.47 -7.96
N LYS A 238 -5.31 -24.75 -8.33
CA LYS A 238 -6.25 -25.81 -7.90
C LYS A 238 -6.15 -26.08 -6.40
N GLU A 239 -4.94 -26.07 -5.86
CA GLU A 239 -4.70 -26.26 -4.42
C GLU A 239 -5.25 -25.07 -3.63
N LEU A 240 -4.95 -23.84 -4.07
CA LEU A 240 -5.50 -22.61 -3.47
C LEU A 240 -7.04 -22.63 -3.46
N VAL A 241 -7.67 -22.99 -4.59
CA VAL A 241 -9.14 -23.09 -4.66
C VAL A 241 -9.68 -24.20 -3.75
N GLY A 242 -8.97 -25.33 -3.63
CA GLY A 242 -9.29 -26.38 -2.66
C GLY A 242 -9.28 -25.86 -1.23
N TYR A 243 -8.23 -25.12 -0.87
CA TYR A 243 -8.07 -24.52 0.45
C TYR A 243 -9.15 -23.47 0.75
N ILE A 244 -9.42 -22.54 -0.18
CA ILE A 244 -10.52 -21.56 -0.06
C ILE A 244 -11.86 -22.25 0.21
N ASN A 245 -12.17 -23.33 -0.51
CA ASN A 245 -13.41 -24.09 -0.31
C ASN A 245 -13.44 -24.86 1.02
N MET A 246 -12.29 -25.35 1.49
CA MET A 246 -12.17 -26.01 2.79
C MET A 246 -12.44 -24.99 3.91
N VAL A 247 -11.75 -23.85 3.89
CA VAL A 247 -11.96 -22.75 4.84
C VAL A 247 -13.42 -22.27 4.80
N SER A 248 -14.01 -22.11 3.61
CA SER A 248 -15.39 -21.61 3.48
C SER A 248 -16.44 -22.54 4.10
N ARG A 249 -16.14 -23.83 4.25
CA ARG A 249 -17.05 -24.85 4.81
C ARG A 249 -16.80 -25.11 6.29
N ASN A 250 -15.66 -24.68 6.82
CA ASN A 250 -15.27 -24.89 8.21
C ASN A 250 -15.31 -23.56 8.96
N LYS A 251 -16.37 -23.33 9.74
CA LYS A 251 -16.56 -22.10 10.51
C LYS A 251 -15.46 -21.84 11.53
N THR A 252 -14.91 -22.90 12.13
CA THR A 252 -13.81 -22.80 13.10
C THR A 252 -12.56 -22.28 12.40
N LEU A 253 -12.16 -22.94 11.30
CA LEU A 253 -11.00 -22.53 10.52
C LEU A 253 -11.16 -21.12 9.93
N TYR A 254 -12.34 -20.76 9.45
CA TYR A 254 -12.59 -19.41 8.95
C TYR A 254 -12.53 -18.35 10.07
N ARG A 255 -12.94 -18.69 11.31
CA ARG A 255 -12.86 -17.76 12.45
C ARG A 255 -11.41 -17.45 12.83
N GLU A 256 -10.48 -18.39 12.67
CA GLU A 256 -9.07 -18.18 13.02
C GLU A 256 -8.44 -16.97 12.30
N TYR A 257 -8.95 -16.62 11.11
CA TYR A 257 -8.53 -15.41 10.38
C TYR A 257 -8.93 -14.08 11.04
N PHE A 258 -9.73 -14.13 12.11
CA PHE A 258 -10.24 -12.98 12.84
C PHE A 258 -9.71 -12.88 14.27
N THR A 259 -8.78 -13.76 14.69
CA THR A 259 -8.22 -13.74 16.06
C THR A 259 -7.51 -12.43 16.38
N TRP A 260 -6.83 -11.81 15.41
CA TRP A 260 -6.23 -10.47 15.56
C TRP A 260 -7.28 -9.39 15.87
N ARG A 261 -8.51 -9.56 15.36
CA ARG A 261 -9.65 -8.64 15.58
C ARG A 261 -10.36 -8.90 16.91
N GLU A 262 -10.27 -10.12 17.45
CA GLU A 262 -10.79 -10.44 18.78
C GLU A 262 -9.85 -9.94 19.88
N SER A 263 -8.54 -10.05 19.66
CA SER A 263 -7.53 -9.61 20.63
C SER A 263 -7.30 -8.11 20.61
N LEU A 264 -7.25 -7.50 19.41
CA LEU A 264 -6.85 -6.10 19.19
C LEU A 264 -5.55 -5.72 19.92
N ASP A 265 -4.68 -6.71 20.14
CA ASP A 265 -3.41 -6.54 20.83
C ASP A 265 -2.29 -6.52 19.79
N LEU A 266 -1.83 -5.32 19.47
CA LEU A 266 -0.79 -5.08 18.48
C LEU A 266 0.56 -5.71 18.89
N ASP A 267 0.82 -5.81 20.19
CA ASP A 267 2.09 -6.32 20.73
C ASP A 267 2.12 -7.83 20.72
N LEU A 268 0.99 -8.45 21.07
CA LEU A 268 0.78 -9.88 20.88
C LEU A 268 0.88 -10.27 19.40
N ASP A 269 0.28 -9.49 18.49
CA ASP A 269 0.34 -9.74 17.05
C ASP A 269 1.78 -9.66 16.51
N ASP A 270 2.53 -8.60 16.86
CA ASP A 270 3.95 -8.48 16.52
C ASP A 270 4.78 -9.66 17.08
N ALA A 271 4.51 -10.08 18.32
CA ALA A 271 5.20 -11.22 18.94
C ALA A 271 4.90 -12.54 18.23
N LEU A 272 3.66 -12.76 17.78
CA LEU A 272 3.27 -13.94 17.00
C LEU A 272 4.00 -13.98 15.66
N ILE A 273 4.11 -12.84 14.96
CA ILE A 273 4.87 -12.77 13.70
C ILE A 273 6.34 -13.10 13.95
N ARG A 274 6.99 -12.48 14.96
CA ARG A 274 8.41 -12.76 15.27
C ARG A 274 8.66 -14.21 15.67
N THR A 275 7.70 -14.85 16.31
CA THR A 275 7.81 -16.26 16.72
C THR A 275 7.79 -17.20 15.51
N HIS A 276 6.92 -16.94 14.53
CA HIS A 276 6.76 -17.81 13.36
C HIS A 276 7.67 -17.42 12.19
N TYR A 277 8.07 -16.15 12.12
CA TYR A 277 8.85 -15.55 11.03
C TYR A 277 9.93 -14.60 11.61
N PRO A 278 10.97 -15.13 12.26
CA PRO A 278 11.95 -14.34 13.03
C PRO A 278 12.72 -13.32 12.18
N ASP A 279 12.87 -13.57 10.88
CA ASP A 279 13.58 -12.69 9.95
C ASP A 279 12.70 -11.52 9.43
N THR A 280 11.42 -11.45 9.82
CA THR A 280 10.52 -10.39 9.38
C THR A 280 10.80 -9.07 10.08
N GLU A 281 11.24 -8.07 9.33
CA GLU A 281 11.39 -6.70 9.83
C GLU A 281 10.04 -5.97 9.92
N LEU A 282 9.63 -5.63 11.15
CA LEU A 282 8.37 -4.97 11.45
C LEU A 282 8.56 -3.47 11.71
N ARG A 283 7.79 -2.64 11.01
CA ARG A 283 7.74 -1.18 11.20
C ARG A 283 6.44 -0.69 11.83
N THR A 284 5.75 -1.58 12.53
CA THR A 284 4.39 -1.39 13.08
C THR A 284 4.22 -0.10 13.88
N ARG A 285 5.25 0.26 14.67
CA ARG A 285 5.22 1.41 15.59
C ARG A 285 5.92 2.66 15.06
N GLU A 286 6.53 2.58 13.89
CA GLU A 286 7.17 3.75 13.32
C GLU A 286 6.11 4.75 12.85
N ALA A 287 6.37 6.04 13.06
CA ALA A 287 5.60 7.06 12.39
C ALA A 287 5.68 6.80 10.88
N THR A 288 4.56 6.98 10.18
CA THR A 288 4.50 6.91 8.73
C THR A 288 4.00 8.22 8.13
N GLY A 289 4.18 8.35 6.83
CA GLY A 289 3.69 9.45 6.03
C GLY A 289 4.03 10.85 6.55
N TRP A 290 3.03 11.70 6.73
CA TRP A 290 3.24 13.13 7.03
C TRP A 290 3.96 13.39 8.35
N SER A 291 3.59 12.65 9.41
CA SER A 291 4.24 12.79 10.71
C SER A 291 5.70 12.34 10.64
N ARG A 292 5.97 11.21 9.97
CA ARG A 292 7.34 10.75 9.73
C ARG A 292 8.17 11.75 8.95
N LEU A 293 7.58 12.41 7.95
CA LEU A 293 8.25 13.47 7.21
C LEU A 293 8.65 14.64 8.10
N CYS A 294 7.78 15.07 9.02
CA CYS A 294 8.11 16.13 9.95
C CYS A 294 9.29 15.73 10.87
N GLU A 295 9.24 14.52 11.43
CA GLU A 295 10.30 13.99 12.27
C GLU A 295 11.63 13.90 11.50
N ARG A 296 11.60 13.33 10.29
CA ARG A 296 12.79 13.18 9.46
C ARG A 296 13.43 14.52 9.12
N TYR A 297 12.62 15.54 8.79
CA TYR A 297 13.13 16.89 8.57
C TYR A 297 13.83 17.45 9.82
N ARG A 298 13.26 17.25 11.01
CA ARG A 298 13.85 17.73 12.26
C ARG A 298 15.17 17.02 12.59
N GLU A 299 15.27 15.72 12.35
CA GLU A 299 16.51 14.95 12.47
C GLU A 299 17.62 15.55 11.59
N LEU A 300 17.32 15.81 10.31
CA LEU A 300 18.29 16.37 9.36
C LEU A 300 18.76 17.77 9.76
N VAL A 301 17.84 18.63 10.22
CA VAL A 301 18.18 19.97 10.71
C VAL A 301 19.06 19.91 11.96
N ALA A 302 18.72 19.03 12.91
CA ALA A 302 19.51 18.85 14.13
C ALA A 302 20.93 18.34 13.81
N ALA A 303 21.06 17.44 12.83
CA ALA A 303 22.33 16.89 12.37
C ALA A 303 23.12 17.84 11.44
N ARG A 304 22.52 18.95 10.98
CA ARG A 304 23.06 19.81 9.91
C ARG A 304 23.41 19.02 8.64
N GLU A 305 22.65 17.96 8.37
CA GLU A 305 22.90 17.06 7.25
C GLU A 305 22.33 17.65 5.97
N THR A 306 23.19 17.94 4.99
CA THR A 306 22.74 18.27 3.63
C THR A 306 23.03 17.08 2.74
N ARG A 307 21.98 16.53 2.13
CA ARG A 307 22.06 15.35 1.26
C ARG A 307 21.21 15.53 0.03
N VAL A 308 21.66 14.92 -1.07
CA VAL A 308 20.97 14.96 -2.36
C VAL A 308 21.01 13.55 -2.93
N ILE A 309 19.90 13.11 -3.49
CA ILE A 309 19.79 11.84 -4.19
C ILE A 309 20.45 12.01 -5.56
N SER A 310 21.55 11.30 -5.79
CA SER A 310 22.31 11.38 -7.04
C SER A 310 21.50 10.91 -8.24
N SER A 311 20.79 9.79 -8.08
CA SER A 311 19.96 9.18 -9.10
C SER A 311 18.69 8.62 -8.47
N LEU A 312 17.57 9.28 -8.74
CA LEU A 312 16.27 8.78 -8.31
C LEU A 312 15.90 7.51 -9.10
N SER A 313 16.33 7.41 -10.37
CA SER A 313 16.18 6.20 -11.17
C SER A 313 16.89 4.99 -10.57
N ASP A 314 18.05 5.18 -9.95
CA ASP A 314 18.76 4.06 -9.30
C ASP A 314 17.94 3.53 -8.13
N TYR A 315 17.42 4.42 -7.29
CA TYR A 315 16.54 4.07 -6.17
C TYR A 315 15.23 3.40 -6.65
N VAL A 316 14.56 3.94 -7.66
CA VAL A 316 13.23 3.43 -8.07
C VAL A 316 13.33 2.17 -8.92
N PHE A 317 14.28 2.10 -9.85
CA PHE A 317 14.31 1.07 -10.89
C PHE A 317 15.43 0.05 -10.69
N ASN A 318 16.63 0.49 -10.31
CA ASN A 318 17.80 -0.38 -10.33
C ASN A 318 17.94 -1.23 -9.06
N THR A 319 17.26 -0.85 -7.96
CA THR A 319 17.18 -1.69 -6.76
C THR A 319 16.01 -2.67 -6.78
N GLU A 320 15.15 -2.62 -7.79
CA GLU A 320 13.99 -3.52 -7.90
C GLU A 320 14.36 -4.89 -8.46
N SER A 321 13.51 -5.86 -8.16
CA SER A 321 13.66 -7.22 -8.67
C SER A 321 13.44 -7.28 -10.18
N ARG A 322 14.04 -8.28 -10.84
CA ARG A 322 13.73 -8.60 -12.25
C ARG A 322 12.28 -9.06 -12.43
N GLU A 323 11.62 -9.53 -11.38
CA GLU A 323 10.23 -9.97 -11.43
C GLU A 323 9.28 -8.77 -11.53
N CYS A 324 9.54 -7.71 -10.76
CA CYS A 324 8.88 -6.40 -10.88
C CYS A 324 9.20 -5.71 -12.21
N MET A 325 10.49 -5.56 -12.53
CA MET A 325 10.95 -4.75 -13.67
C MET A 325 11.08 -5.55 -14.99
N GLY A 326 10.57 -6.78 -15.01
CA GLY A 326 10.65 -7.67 -16.16
C GLY A 326 9.98 -7.08 -17.42
N PRO A 327 10.33 -7.61 -18.60
CA PRO A 327 9.73 -7.18 -19.86
C PRO A 327 8.22 -7.40 -19.92
#